data_AF-A0A841AIF8-F1
#
_entry.id   AF-A0A841AIF8-F1
#
_cell.length_a   1.000
_cell.length_b   1.000
_cell.length_c   1.000
_cell.angle_alpha   90.00
_cell.angle_beta   90.00
_cell.angle_gamma   90.00
#
_symmetry.space_group_name_H-M   'P 1'
#
loop_
_entity.id
_entity.type
_entity.pdbx_description
1 polymer ?
#
loop_
_entity_poly.entity_id
_entity_poly.type
_entity_poly.pdbx_seq_one_letter_code
_entity_poly.pdbx_strand_id
1 'polypeptide(L)'
;MITKPRRLFAALAVATLSAVSLAAPANAEGGTSALTAEERAEIEQNMDSLGIADATQQQLVQKLERGELLDSFNVAAEPIDTIPVDQPGFESTIYVYEDGSRTKSDLETGAESVDGITTRGITGCTTSTFSGGSSMSDCKVKVSTILYVGQFNANYTLVNGGNSYISKAYNWGCAGFGCNIEKTGIVKKTADLNGPAKAEMRVQVGGLGATTTGYIQLFVRGSSAWTN
;
A
#
# COMPACT_ATOMS: atom_id res chain seq x y z
N MET A 1 74.96 33.18 -36.20
CA MET A 1 75.26 32.57 -34.89
C MET A 1 74.37 31.35 -34.74
N ILE A 2 74.76 30.20 -35.31
CA ILE A 2 73.97 28.95 -35.22
C ILE A 2 74.96 27.80 -34.99
N THR A 3 74.68 27.08 -33.92
CA THR A 3 75.54 26.14 -33.20
C THR A 3 75.51 24.72 -33.75
N LYS A 4 76.62 24.05 -33.46
CA LYS A 4 77.08 22.68 -33.73
C LYS A 4 76.11 21.51 -33.34
N PRO A 5 76.46 20.27 -33.77
CA PRO A 5 75.60 19.08 -33.84
C PRO A 5 75.71 18.14 -32.61
N ARG A 6 74.85 17.11 -32.52
CA ARG A 6 75.07 15.85 -31.77
C ARG A 6 73.93 14.85 -32.04
N ARG A 7 74.19 13.73 -32.72
CA ARG A 7 74.61 12.39 -32.23
C ARG A 7 73.43 11.46 -31.93
N LEU A 8 73.53 10.27 -32.55
CA LEU A 8 72.76 9.05 -32.39
C LEU A 8 72.37 8.72 -30.94
N PHE A 9 71.16 8.18 -30.78
CA PHE A 9 70.92 7.04 -29.90
C PHE A 9 69.95 6.07 -30.60
N ALA A 10 70.44 4.86 -30.84
CA ALA A 10 69.65 3.70 -31.19
C ALA A 10 69.39 2.89 -29.90
N ALA A 11 68.22 2.24 -29.83
CA ALA A 11 68.02 0.84 -29.43
C ALA A 11 66.83 0.59 -28.50
N LEU A 12 66.20 -0.55 -28.80
CA LEU A 12 65.37 -1.44 -27.97
C LEU A 12 63.91 -1.03 -27.73
N ALA A 13 63.06 -1.35 -28.70
CA ALA A 13 61.64 -1.60 -28.46
C ALA A 13 61.46 -3.05 -27.95
N VAL A 14 61.13 -3.19 -26.67
CA VAL A 14 60.68 -4.45 -26.07
C VAL A 14 59.20 -4.62 -26.43
N ALA A 15 58.90 -5.60 -27.30
CA ALA A 15 57.52 -5.98 -27.62
C ALA A 15 56.97 -6.90 -26.52
N THR A 16 56.25 -6.33 -25.56
CA THR A 16 55.40 -7.09 -24.62
C THR A 16 54.12 -7.47 -25.34
N LEU A 17 53.99 -8.76 -25.66
CA LEU A 17 52.78 -9.37 -26.21
C LEU A 17 51.80 -9.61 -25.05
N SER A 18 50.94 -8.63 -24.76
CA SER A 18 49.84 -8.79 -23.79
C SER A 18 48.74 -9.62 -24.43
N ALA A 19 48.59 -10.87 -23.99
CA ALA A 19 47.44 -11.70 -24.33
C ALA A 19 46.16 -11.06 -23.76
N VAL A 20 45.34 -10.49 -24.65
CA VAL A 20 44.00 -10.02 -24.30
C VAL A 20 43.11 -11.25 -24.16
N SER A 21 42.94 -11.71 -22.92
CA SER A 21 41.90 -12.66 -22.56
C SER A 21 40.55 -11.98 -22.81
N LEU A 22 39.88 -12.31 -23.91
CA LEU A 22 38.46 -12.03 -24.10
C LEU A 22 37.68 -12.88 -23.09
N ALA A 23 37.62 -12.40 -21.84
CA ALA A 23 36.59 -12.85 -20.92
C ALA A 23 35.26 -12.40 -21.51
N ALA A 24 34.47 -13.34 -22.00
CA ALA A 24 33.07 -13.08 -22.31
C ALA A 24 32.45 -12.42 -21.06
N PRO A 25 31.70 -11.31 -21.20
CA PRO A 25 30.94 -10.81 -20.07
C PRO A 25 30.01 -11.95 -19.65
N ALA A 26 30.21 -12.45 -18.43
CA ALA A 26 29.19 -13.22 -17.77
C ALA A 26 27.98 -12.30 -17.68
N ASN A 27 27.00 -12.51 -18.57
CA ASN A 27 25.66 -12.05 -18.31
C ASN A 27 25.27 -12.75 -17.01
N ALA A 28 25.36 -12.02 -15.90
CA ALA A 28 24.55 -12.34 -14.74
C ALA A 28 23.12 -12.30 -15.27
N GLU A 29 22.54 -13.48 -15.50
CA GLU A 29 21.10 -13.60 -15.59
C GLU A 29 20.57 -12.88 -14.35
N GLY A 30 19.98 -11.71 -14.58
CA GLY A 30 19.34 -10.95 -13.52
C GLY A 30 18.34 -11.90 -12.90
N GLY A 31 18.64 -12.34 -11.68
CA GLY A 31 17.77 -13.23 -10.95
C GLY A 31 16.45 -12.50 -10.75
N THR A 32 15.47 -12.78 -11.61
CA THR A 32 14.07 -12.71 -11.24
C THR A 32 13.98 -13.60 -10.02
N SER A 33 13.84 -13.03 -8.82
CA SER A 33 13.50 -13.83 -7.66
C SER A 33 12.09 -14.35 -7.93
N ALA A 34 12.01 -15.53 -8.54
CA ALA A 34 10.76 -16.24 -8.66
C ALA A 34 10.16 -16.36 -7.26
N LEU A 35 8.87 -16.06 -7.15
CA LEU A 35 8.10 -16.24 -5.93
C LEU A 35 8.36 -17.64 -5.37
N THR A 36 8.58 -17.77 -4.06
CA THR A 36 8.55 -19.10 -3.45
C THR A 36 7.15 -19.70 -3.56
N ALA A 37 7.04 -21.02 -3.41
CA ALA A 37 5.74 -21.69 -3.46
C ALA A 37 4.79 -21.17 -2.36
N GLU A 38 5.33 -20.89 -1.18
CA GLU A 38 4.61 -20.32 -0.04
C GLU A 38 4.14 -18.89 -0.34
N GLU A 39 5.01 -18.06 -0.91
CA GLU A 39 4.67 -16.69 -1.28
C GLU A 39 3.56 -16.65 -2.34
N ARG A 40 3.69 -17.50 -3.38
CA ARG A 40 2.65 -17.64 -4.40
C ARG A 40 1.31 -18.05 -3.80
N ALA A 41 1.31 -19.04 -2.89
CA ALA A 41 0.08 -19.51 -2.25
C ALA A 41 -0.59 -18.43 -1.38
N GLU A 42 0.20 -17.62 -0.66
CA GLU A 42 -0.34 -16.49 0.12
C GLU A 42 -0.94 -15.41 -0.80
N ILE A 43 -0.27 -15.10 -1.91
CA ILE A 43 -0.76 -14.15 -2.92
C ILE A 43 -2.07 -14.64 -3.54
N GLU A 44 -2.14 -15.90 -3.96
CA GLU A 44 -3.35 -16.50 -4.54
C GLU A 44 -4.49 -16.51 -3.52
N GLN A 45 -4.23 -16.84 -2.25
CA GLN A 45 -5.22 -16.74 -1.18
C GLN A 45 -5.73 -15.29 -0.96
N ASN A 46 -4.85 -14.30 -1.04
CA ASN A 46 -5.25 -12.90 -0.94
C ASN A 46 -6.11 -12.50 -2.16
N MET A 47 -5.75 -12.94 -3.36
CA MET A 47 -6.52 -12.70 -4.59
C MET A 47 -7.92 -13.35 -4.52
N ASP A 48 -8.03 -14.57 -3.99
CA ASP A 48 -9.30 -15.24 -3.72
C ASP A 48 -10.18 -14.41 -2.78
N SER A 49 -9.59 -13.90 -1.70
CA SER A 49 -10.31 -13.06 -0.72
C SER A 49 -10.83 -11.74 -1.31
N LEU A 50 -10.21 -11.28 -2.40
CA LEU A 50 -10.59 -10.11 -3.17
C LEU A 50 -11.53 -10.45 -4.35
N GLY A 51 -11.87 -11.73 -4.51
CA GLY A 51 -12.77 -12.24 -5.56
C GLY A 51 -12.20 -12.15 -6.97
N ILE A 52 -10.88 -12.19 -7.12
CA ILE A 52 -10.20 -12.16 -8.43
C ILE A 52 -10.29 -13.55 -9.04
N ALA A 53 -10.74 -13.65 -10.30
CA ALA A 53 -10.89 -14.93 -10.99
C ALA A 53 -9.53 -15.56 -11.35
N ASP A 54 -9.41 -16.89 -11.30
CA ASP A 54 -8.17 -17.65 -11.51
C ASP A 54 -7.36 -17.22 -12.75
N ALA A 55 -8.04 -16.97 -13.87
CA ALA A 55 -7.40 -16.53 -15.10
C ALA A 55 -6.69 -15.18 -14.94
N THR A 56 -7.30 -14.25 -14.19
CA THR A 56 -6.70 -12.95 -13.84
C THR A 56 -5.62 -13.12 -12.79
N GLN A 57 -5.79 -14.02 -11.81
CA GLN A 57 -4.75 -14.30 -10.83
C GLN A 57 -3.43 -14.72 -11.49
N GLN A 58 -3.49 -15.64 -12.45
CA GLN A 58 -2.30 -16.10 -13.17
C GLN A 58 -1.59 -14.94 -13.90
N GLN A 59 -2.34 -14.01 -14.50
CA GLN A 59 -1.77 -12.83 -15.16
C GLN A 59 -1.09 -11.89 -14.15
N LEU A 60 -1.74 -11.63 -13.01
CA LEU A 60 -1.21 -10.79 -11.95
C LEU A 60 0.03 -11.41 -11.29
N VAL A 61 0.03 -12.72 -11.04
CA VAL A 61 1.21 -13.39 -10.48
C VAL A 61 2.37 -13.35 -11.48
N GLN A 62 2.13 -13.59 -12.78
CA GLN A 62 3.18 -13.43 -13.79
C GLN A 62 3.70 -11.99 -13.87
N LYS A 63 2.83 -10.98 -13.70
CA LYS A 63 3.21 -9.56 -13.62
C LYS A 63 4.16 -9.34 -12.44
N LEU A 64 3.81 -9.87 -11.27
CA LEU A 64 4.64 -9.83 -10.06
C LEU A 64 5.98 -10.57 -10.22
N GLU A 65 6.01 -11.75 -10.84
CA GLU A 65 7.24 -12.52 -11.08
C GLU A 65 8.20 -11.82 -12.05
N ARG A 66 7.68 -10.96 -12.94
CA ARG A 66 8.47 -10.07 -13.79
C ARG A 66 8.93 -8.79 -13.09
N GLY A 67 8.54 -8.58 -11.82
CA GLY A 67 8.83 -7.36 -11.07
C GLY A 67 8.04 -6.14 -11.54
N GLU A 68 6.93 -6.35 -12.25
CA GLU A 68 6.05 -5.27 -12.71
C GLU A 68 5.07 -4.88 -11.59
N LEU A 69 4.84 -3.57 -11.45
CA LEU A 69 3.92 -3.03 -10.45
C LEU A 69 2.47 -3.27 -10.87
N LEU A 70 1.67 -3.85 -9.97
CA LEU A 70 0.22 -3.94 -10.18
C LEU A 70 -0.43 -2.56 -10.12
N ASP A 71 -1.52 -2.37 -10.86
CA ASP A 71 -2.16 -1.06 -10.97
C ASP A 71 -2.72 -0.61 -9.60
N SER A 72 -3.19 -1.55 -8.76
CA SER A 72 -3.64 -1.26 -7.39
C SER A 72 -2.54 -0.70 -6.47
N PHE A 73 -1.28 -0.77 -6.87
CA PHE A 73 -0.12 -0.20 -6.15
C PHE A 73 0.49 1.00 -6.87
N ASN A 74 -0.04 1.35 -8.05
CA ASN A 74 0.37 2.52 -8.79
C ASN A 74 -0.46 3.73 -8.32
N VAL A 75 0.20 4.70 -7.69
CA VAL A 75 -0.45 5.92 -7.18
C VAL A 75 -1.09 6.80 -8.26
N ALA A 76 -0.76 6.57 -9.54
CA ALA A 76 -1.34 7.28 -10.67
C ALA A 76 -2.48 6.49 -11.35
N ALA A 77 -2.71 5.23 -10.97
CA ALA A 77 -3.81 4.44 -11.48
C ALA A 77 -5.07 4.71 -10.67
N GLU A 78 -6.16 5.00 -11.37
CA GLU A 78 -7.48 5.16 -10.76
C GLU A 78 -8.27 3.85 -10.94
N PRO A 79 -9.13 3.50 -9.98
CA PRO A 79 -10.01 2.34 -10.13
C PRO A 79 -11.01 2.58 -11.26
N ILE A 80 -11.21 1.57 -12.10
CA ILE A 80 -12.18 1.58 -13.20
C ILE A 80 -13.56 1.14 -12.74
N ASP A 81 -13.65 0.46 -11.60
CA ASP A 81 -14.90 0.01 -11.00
C ASP A 81 -14.80 -0.06 -9.47
N THR A 82 -15.96 0.00 -8.82
CA THR A 82 -16.10 -0.13 -7.36
C THR A 82 -17.27 -1.03 -7.01
N ILE A 83 -17.00 -2.06 -6.20
CA ILE A 83 -17.97 -3.06 -5.81
C ILE A 83 -18.23 -2.91 -4.30
N PRO A 84 -19.43 -2.48 -3.87
CA PRO A 84 -19.79 -2.52 -2.47
C PRO A 84 -19.86 -3.97 -2.00
N VAL A 85 -19.31 -4.25 -0.81
CA VAL A 85 -19.34 -5.58 -0.21
C VAL A 85 -20.30 -5.55 0.97
N ASP A 86 -21.30 -6.42 0.94
CA ASP A 86 -22.20 -6.62 2.07
C ASP A 86 -21.45 -7.40 3.18
N GLN A 87 -20.92 -6.66 4.15
CA GLN A 87 -20.21 -7.19 5.29
C GLN A 87 -20.82 -6.62 6.58
N PRO A 88 -21.52 -7.44 7.38
CA PRO A 88 -22.11 -6.97 8.62
C PRO A 88 -21.10 -6.26 9.52
N GLY A 89 -21.41 -5.02 9.90
CA GLY A 89 -20.56 -4.22 10.76
C GLY A 89 -19.44 -3.45 10.06
N PHE A 90 -19.38 -3.47 8.72
CA PHE A 90 -18.40 -2.72 7.94
C PHE A 90 -19.04 -2.08 6.72
N GLU A 91 -18.64 -0.84 6.43
CA GLU A 91 -18.73 -0.24 5.11
C GLU A 91 -17.51 -0.69 4.31
N SER A 92 -17.72 -1.69 3.45
CA SER A 92 -16.67 -2.34 2.68
C SER A 92 -16.82 -2.05 1.19
N THR A 93 -15.72 -1.68 0.52
CA THR A 93 -15.68 -1.44 -0.92
C THR A 93 -14.45 -2.09 -1.53
N ILE A 94 -14.65 -2.81 -2.63
CA ILE A 94 -13.56 -3.33 -3.48
C ILE A 94 -13.38 -2.37 -4.66
N TYR A 95 -12.16 -1.87 -4.83
CA TYR A 95 -11.71 -1.09 -5.96
C TYR A 95 -11.07 -2.02 -6.99
N VAL A 96 -11.51 -1.93 -8.25
CA VAL A 96 -11.02 -2.76 -9.35
C VAL A 96 -10.23 -1.89 -10.33
N TYR A 97 -9.03 -2.34 -10.70
CA TYR A 97 -8.12 -1.62 -11.59
C TYR A 97 -8.06 -2.27 -12.97
N GLU A 98 -7.44 -1.58 -13.94
CA GLU A 98 -7.42 -1.99 -15.35
C GLU A 98 -6.76 -3.35 -15.56
N ASP A 99 -5.65 -3.64 -14.89
CA ASP A 99 -4.99 -4.96 -14.90
C ASP A 99 -5.75 -6.06 -14.13
N GLY A 100 -6.90 -5.74 -13.54
CA GLY A 100 -7.71 -6.65 -12.74
C GLY A 100 -7.24 -6.84 -11.30
N SER A 101 -6.16 -6.16 -10.88
CA SER A 101 -5.77 -6.06 -9.47
C SER A 101 -6.85 -5.33 -8.68
N ARG A 102 -6.89 -5.59 -7.36
CA ARG A 102 -7.94 -5.09 -6.49
C ARG A 102 -7.39 -4.65 -5.14
N THR A 103 -8.07 -3.66 -4.58
CA THR A 103 -7.89 -3.22 -3.18
C THR A 103 -9.25 -3.26 -2.50
N LYS A 104 -9.34 -3.85 -1.32
CA LYS A 104 -10.54 -3.78 -0.49
C LYS A 104 -10.30 -2.79 0.65
N SER A 105 -11.20 -1.85 0.81
CA SER A 105 -11.22 -0.96 1.96
C SER A 105 -12.41 -1.26 2.85
N ASP A 106 -12.17 -1.28 4.15
CA ASP A 106 -13.12 -1.61 5.21
C ASP A 106 -13.11 -0.48 6.25
N LEU A 107 -14.28 0.13 6.49
CA LEU A 107 -14.53 0.99 7.62
C LEU A 107 -15.56 0.35 8.53
N GLU A 108 -15.18 0.05 9.76
CA GLU A 108 -16.11 -0.52 10.73
C GLU A 108 -17.23 0.46 11.07
N THR A 109 -18.47 0.01 10.93
CA THR A 109 -19.67 0.75 11.34
C THR A 109 -19.99 0.42 12.79
N GLY A 110 -20.25 1.44 13.59
CA GLY A 110 -20.53 1.24 15.00
C GLY A 110 -21.89 0.61 15.24
N ALA A 111 -21.98 -0.21 16.29
CA ALA A 111 -23.27 -0.57 16.87
C ALA A 111 -23.73 0.58 17.77
N GLU A 112 -25.03 0.90 17.76
CA GLU A 112 -25.59 1.86 18.72
C GLU A 112 -25.38 1.34 20.15
N SER A 113 -24.85 2.21 21.02
CA SER A 113 -24.74 1.89 22.45
C SER A 113 -26.13 1.94 23.08
N VAL A 114 -26.82 0.80 23.16
CA VAL A 114 -28.09 0.67 23.89
C VAL A 114 -27.79 0.28 25.33
N ASP A 115 -28.34 1.01 26.31
CA ASP A 115 -28.27 0.65 27.73
C ASP A 115 -28.98 -0.71 27.95
N GLY A 116 -28.21 -1.80 28.00
CA GLY A 116 -28.71 -3.16 28.17
C GLY A 116 -27.73 -4.22 27.67
N ILE A 117 -27.96 -5.48 28.05
CA ILE A 117 -27.21 -6.62 27.47
C ILE A 117 -27.70 -6.80 26.03
N THR A 118 -27.02 -6.17 25.09
CA THR A 118 -27.19 -6.46 23.66
C THR A 118 -26.21 -7.56 23.26
N THR A 119 -26.58 -8.36 22.27
CA THR A 119 -25.63 -9.18 21.54
C THR A 119 -24.59 -8.21 20.96
N ARG A 120 -23.41 -8.14 21.58
CA ARG A 120 -22.28 -7.38 21.02
C ARG A 120 -22.18 -7.80 19.55
N GLY A 121 -22.36 -6.84 18.64
CA GLY A 121 -22.11 -7.10 17.23
C GLY A 121 -20.70 -7.64 17.05
N ILE A 122 -20.39 -8.19 15.88
CA ILE A 122 -19.04 -8.64 15.50
C ILE A 122 -18.14 -7.39 15.27
N THR A 123 -18.33 -6.32 16.05
CA THR A 123 -17.70 -5.02 15.88
C THR A 123 -17.19 -4.48 17.22
N GLY A 124 -16.00 -3.87 17.19
CA GLY A 124 -15.42 -3.07 18.27
C GLY A 124 -15.83 -1.60 18.20
N CYS A 125 -16.25 -1.11 17.03
CA CYS A 125 -16.75 0.25 16.84
C CYS A 125 -18.05 0.49 17.64
N THR A 126 -18.06 1.54 18.43
CA THR A 126 -19.22 1.98 19.22
C THR A 126 -19.70 3.35 18.75
N THR A 127 -21.01 3.52 18.66
CA THR A 127 -21.64 4.78 18.27
C THR A 127 -22.43 5.37 19.44
N SER A 128 -22.14 6.63 19.77
CA SER A 128 -22.90 7.43 20.73
C SER A 128 -23.47 8.68 20.04
N THR A 129 -24.79 8.79 19.98
CA THR A 129 -25.50 9.88 19.30
C THR A 129 -25.88 10.98 20.29
N PHE A 130 -25.76 12.23 19.87
CA PHE A 130 -26.13 13.41 20.65
C PHE A 130 -26.84 14.46 19.78
N SER A 131 -27.42 15.46 20.41
CA SER A 131 -28.06 16.57 19.68
C SER A 131 -27.02 17.32 18.83
N GLY A 132 -27.03 17.06 17.52
CA GLY A 132 -26.11 17.69 16.56
C GLY A 132 -25.01 16.78 16.02
N GLY A 133 -24.99 15.48 16.32
CA GLY A 133 -24.01 14.58 15.74
C GLY A 133 -23.90 13.20 16.38
N SER A 134 -22.84 12.48 16.01
CA SER A 134 -22.52 11.16 16.54
C SER A 134 -21.02 11.03 16.77
N SER A 135 -20.65 10.42 17.90
CA SER A 135 -19.27 10.06 18.22
C SER A 135 -19.06 8.57 17.99
N MET A 136 -18.01 8.25 17.27
CA MET A 136 -17.57 6.92 16.89
C MET A 136 -16.28 6.60 17.66
N SER A 137 -16.23 5.46 18.35
CA SER A 137 -15.05 5.05 19.13
C SER A 137 -14.64 3.62 18.83
N ASP A 138 -13.33 3.41 18.76
CA ASP A 138 -12.66 2.12 18.49
C ASP A 138 -12.95 1.52 17.11
N CYS A 139 -13.24 2.38 16.13
CA CYS A 139 -13.63 1.93 14.80
C CYS A 139 -12.42 1.54 13.96
N LYS A 140 -12.41 0.31 13.47
CA LYS A 140 -11.34 -0.22 12.64
C LYS A 140 -11.42 0.33 11.22
N VAL A 141 -10.27 0.77 10.73
CA VAL A 141 -9.99 1.10 9.34
C VAL A 141 -9.03 0.04 8.84
N LYS A 142 -9.36 -0.63 7.74
CA LYS A 142 -8.54 -1.70 7.18
C LYS A 142 -8.52 -1.62 5.66
N VAL A 143 -7.34 -1.80 5.09
CA VAL A 143 -7.13 -1.96 3.65
C VAL A 143 -6.46 -3.30 3.41
N SER A 144 -7.06 -4.11 2.57
CA SER A 144 -6.56 -5.40 2.12
C SER A 144 -6.20 -5.31 0.63
N THR A 145 -4.99 -5.71 0.31
CA THR A 145 -4.46 -5.77 -1.06
C THR A 145 -3.99 -7.19 -1.36
N ILE A 146 -3.50 -7.41 -2.57
CA ILE A 146 -2.88 -8.68 -2.99
C ILE A 146 -1.62 -9.00 -2.15
N LEU A 147 -0.86 -7.99 -1.73
CA LEU A 147 0.44 -8.17 -1.08
C LEU A 147 0.45 -7.90 0.43
N TYR A 148 -0.49 -7.12 0.94
CA TYR A 148 -0.48 -6.75 2.35
C TYR A 148 -1.87 -6.37 2.87
N VAL A 149 -1.99 -6.39 4.19
CA VAL A 149 -3.13 -5.88 4.94
C VAL A 149 -2.63 -4.83 5.92
N GLY A 150 -3.13 -3.60 5.76
CA GLY A 150 -2.90 -2.50 6.69
C GLY A 150 -4.15 -2.20 7.50
N GLN A 151 -4.01 -1.88 8.78
CA GLN A 151 -5.13 -1.49 9.64
C GLN A 151 -4.74 -0.50 10.73
N PHE A 152 -5.72 0.21 11.25
CA PHE A 152 -5.66 0.97 12.51
C PHE A 152 -7.05 1.19 13.10
N ASN A 153 -7.12 1.58 14.37
CA ASN A 153 -8.36 2.02 15.03
C ASN A 153 -8.43 3.54 15.10
N ALA A 154 -9.64 4.10 14.99
CA ALA A 154 -9.88 5.53 15.09
C ALA A 154 -11.09 5.87 15.95
N ASN A 155 -10.99 7.03 16.61
CA ASN A 155 -12.13 7.68 17.27
C ASN A 155 -12.38 8.99 16.56
N TYR A 156 -13.62 9.23 16.13
CA TYR A 156 -13.99 10.43 15.39
C TYR A 156 -15.41 10.88 15.73
N THR A 157 -15.70 12.15 15.50
CA THR A 157 -17.02 12.73 15.75
C THR A 157 -17.53 13.37 14.48
N LEU A 158 -18.74 12.98 14.10
CA LEU A 158 -19.53 13.54 13.02
C LEU A 158 -20.40 14.65 13.60
N VAL A 159 -20.36 15.84 13.03
CA VAL A 159 -21.13 17.00 13.49
C VAL A 159 -22.03 17.49 12.36
N ASN A 160 -23.33 17.56 12.64
CA ASN A 160 -24.33 18.09 11.74
C ASN A 160 -24.27 19.62 11.74
N GLY A 161 -23.88 20.22 10.60
CA GLY A 161 -23.77 21.68 10.46
C GLY A 161 -22.54 22.31 11.14
N GLY A 162 -21.58 21.49 11.58
CA GLY A 162 -20.33 21.94 12.20
C GLY A 162 -19.11 21.17 11.69
N ASN A 163 -17.97 21.38 12.37
CA ASN A 163 -16.70 20.75 11.98
C ASN A 163 -16.51 19.40 12.67
N SER A 164 -16.63 18.33 11.89
CA SER A 164 -16.29 16.97 12.30
C SER A 164 -14.79 16.82 12.55
N TYR A 165 -14.38 15.87 13.38
CA TYR A 165 -12.97 15.74 13.76
C TYR A 165 -12.58 14.31 14.11
N ILE A 166 -11.28 14.01 13.99
CA ILE A 166 -10.67 12.77 14.44
C ILE A 166 -9.99 13.06 15.78
N SER A 167 -10.41 12.37 16.83
CA SER A 167 -9.88 12.56 18.18
C SER A 167 -8.66 11.68 18.45
N LYS A 168 -8.64 10.45 17.92
CA LYS A 168 -7.55 9.48 18.08
C LYS A 168 -7.40 8.60 16.84
N ALA A 169 -6.18 8.18 16.58
CA ALA A 169 -5.85 7.10 15.65
C ALA A 169 -4.70 6.29 16.25
N TYR A 170 -4.87 4.98 16.39
CA TYR A 170 -4.01 4.10 17.20
C TYR A 170 -4.08 2.64 16.72
N ASN A 171 -3.35 1.73 17.36
CA ASN A 171 -3.28 0.30 16.99
C ASN A 171 -2.92 0.06 15.51
N TRP A 172 -1.94 0.82 15.03
CA TRP A 172 -1.40 0.70 13.68
C TRP A 172 -0.78 -0.68 13.48
N GLY A 173 -1.17 -1.36 12.42
CA GLY A 173 -0.65 -2.67 12.06
C GLY A 173 -0.55 -2.83 10.56
N CYS A 174 0.53 -3.47 10.11
CA CYS A 174 0.62 -3.97 8.76
C CYS A 174 1.20 -5.39 8.76
N ALA A 175 0.66 -6.24 7.91
CA ALA A 175 1.10 -7.61 7.72
C ALA A 175 1.10 -7.96 6.24
N GLY A 176 1.92 -8.94 5.85
CA GLY A 176 2.13 -9.37 4.47
C GLY A 176 3.50 -8.99 3.93
N PHE A 177 3.64 -9.04 2.61
CA PHE A 177 4.90 -8.98 1.87
C PHE A 177 5.69 -7.69 2.13
N GLY A 178 6.72 -7.82 2.98
CA GLY A 178 7.63 -6.72 3.34
C GLY A 178 6.92 -5.44 3.74
N CYS A 179 5.75 -5.55 4.38
CA CYS A 179 5.00 -4.37 4.78
C CYS A 179 5.63 -3.71 6.00
N ASN A 180 6.17 -2.52 5.78
CA ASN A 180 6.83 -1.71 6.78
C ASN A 180 6.06 -0.40 6.97
N ILE A 181 5.67 -0.08 8.19
CA ILE A 181 5.00 1.18 8.50
C ILE A 181 6.06 2.30 8.51
N GLU A 182 5.98 3.23 7.56
CA GLU A 182 6.90 4.36 7.47
C GLU A 182 6.44 5.56 8.31
N LYS A 183 5.13 5.82 8.29
CA LYS A 183 4.54 6.99 8.97
C LYS A 183 3.11 6.72 9.38
N THR A 184 2.73 7.18 10.56
CA THR A 184 1.35 7.14 11.04
C THR A 184 0.96 8.45 11.67
N GLY A 185 -0.35 8.74 11.71
CA GLY A 185 -0.89 9.78 12.56
C GLY A 185 -2.11 10.49 11.99
N ILE A 186 -2.60 11.46 12.76
CA ILE A 186 -3.66 12.37 12.33
C ILE A 186 -3.00 13.52 11.56
N VAL A 187 -3.15 13.50 10.24
CA VAL A 187 -2.61 14.54 9.33
C VAL A 187 -3.40 15.83 9.45
N LYS A 188 -4.73 15.73 9.63
CA LYS A 188 -5.62 16.87 9.87
C LYS A 188 -6.67 16.50 10.89
N LYS A 189 -6.68 17.21 12.02
CA LYS A 189 -7.54 16.85 13.15
C LYS A 189 -9.01 17.19 12.92
N THR A 190 -9.30 18.34 12.34
CA THR A 190 -10.65 18.91 12.23
C THR A 190 -10.95 19.21 10.77
N ALA A 191 -12.15 18.84 10.31
CA ALA A 191 -12.64 19.17 8.99
C ALA A 191 -12.94 20.68 8.92
N ASP A 192 -12.65 21.29 7.79
CA ASP A 192 -12.94 22.70 7.55
C ASP A 192 -13.16 22.93 6.03
N LEU A 193 -13.19 24.21 5.62
CA LEU A 193 -13.36 24.59 4.22
C LEU A 193 -12.25 24.08 3.29
N ASN A 194 -11.04 23.84 3.83
CA ASN A 194 -9.87 23.35 3.10
C ASN A 194 -9.83 21.82 3.03
N GLY A 195 -10.83 21.10 3.55
CA GLY A 195 -10.95 19.65 3.39
C GLY A 195 -11.31 18.87 4.65
N PRO A 196 -11.53 17.54 4.53
CA PRO A 196 -11.90 16.66 5.65
C PRO A 196 -10.80 16.56 6.72
N ALA A 197 -11.17 16.15 7.93
CA ALA A 197 -10.20 15.61 8.88
C ALA A 197 -9.62 14.31 8.29
N LYS A 198 -8.33 14.06 8.53
CA LYS A 198 -7.57 12.98 7.91
C LYS A 198 -6.67 12.28 8.92
N ALA A 199 -6.78 10.97 9.01
CA ALA A 199 -5.76 10.09 9.59
C ALA A 199 -5.14 9.24 8.48
N GLU A 200 -3.85 8.96 8.60
CA GLU A 200 -3.09 8.26 7.57
C GLU A 200 -2.08 7.30 8.20
N MET A 201 -2.00 6.12 7.61
CA MET A 201 -0.85 5.23 7.69
C MET A 201 -0.23 5.11 6.32
N ARG A 202 1.06 5.44 6.22
CA ARG A 202 1.88 5.23 5.04
C ARG A 202 2.73 4.00 5.28
N VAL A 203 2.65 3.05 4.36
CA VAL A 203 3.43 1.81 4.40
C VAL A 203 4.35 1.73 3.18
N GLN A 204 5.52 1.17 3.39
CA GLN A 204 6.38 0.69 2.32
C GLN A 204 6.14 -0.80 2.17
N VAL A 205 5.88 -1.23 0.95
CA VAL A 205 5.69 -2.63 0.60
C VAL A 205 6.90 -3.01 -0.25
N GLY A 206 7.78 -3.81 0.33
CA GLY A 206 8.96 -4.33 -0.35
C GLY A 206 8.79 -5.80 -0.70
N GLY A 207 9.16 -6.18 -1.91
CA GLY A 207 9.12 -7.57 -2.35
C GLY A 207 9.13 -7.66 -3.88
N LEU A 208 9.60 -8.77 -4.43
CA LEU A 208 9.48 -9.08 -5.86
C LEU A 208 10.25 -8.12 -6.79
N GLY A 209 11.40 -7.65 -6.33
CA GLY A 209 12.28 -6.77 -7.10
C GLY A 209 11.88 -5.30 -7.15
N ALA A 210 10.77 -4.92 -6.50
CA ALA A 210 10.30 -3.54 -6.42
C ALA A 210 9.93 -3.15 -4.98
N THR A 211 9.92 -1.84 -4.73
CA THR A 211 9.41 -1.25 -3.50
C THR A 211 8.42 -0.18 -3.87
N THR A 212 7.22 -0.24 -3.28
CA THR A 212 6.17 0.76 -3.50
C THR A 212 5.65 1.31 -2.17
N THR A 213 4.90 2.41 -2.23
CA THR A 213 4.29 3.06 -1.08
C THR A 213 2.78 2.88 -1.14
N GLY A 214 2.20 2.33 -0.08
CA GLY A 214 0.76 2.24 0.14
C GLY A 214 0.28 3.28 1.16
N TYR A 215 -1.00 3.64 1.06
CA TYR A 215 -1.67 4.52 2.01
C TYR A 215 -2.93 3.84 2.52
N ILE A 216 -3.18 3.97 3.82
CA ILE A 216 -4.41 3.57 4.47
C ILE A 216 -4.95 4.82 5.14
N GLN A 217 -6.06 5.36 4.65
CA GLN A 217 -6.55 6.66 5.07
C GLN A 217 -7.98 6.60 5.61
N LEU A 218 -8.25 7.44 6.61
CA LEU A 218 -9.59 7.76 7.08
C LEU A 218 -9.85 9.24 6.88
N PHE A 219 -10.98 9.55 6.27
CA PHE A 219 -11.50 10.89 6.08
C PHE A 219 -12.81 11.07 6.84
N VAL A 220 -12.97 12.24 7.46
CA VAL A 220 -14.17 12.57 8.23
C VAL A 220 -14.63 13.98 7.90
N ARG A 221 -15.90 14.15 7.50
CA ARG A 221 -16.49 15.46 7.20
C ARG A 221 -18.01 15.44 7.33
N GLY A 222 -18.56 16.46 8.00
CA GLY A 222 -20.00 16.57 8.23
C GLY A 222 -20.55 15.31 8.88
N SER A 223 -21.56 14.72 8.28
CA SER A 223 -22.21 13.49 8.74
C SER A 223 -21.61 12.20 8.16
N SER A 224 -20.42 12.25 7.55
CA SER A 224 -19.83 11.11 6.84
C SER A 224 -18.37 10.86 7.23
N ALA A 225 -17.99 9.58 7.21
CA ALA A 225 -16.62 9.10 7.26
C ALA A 225 -16.41 8.10 6.13
N TRP A 226 -15.21 8.05 5.55
CA TRP A 226 -14.87 7.14 4.46
C TRP A 226 -13.37 6.90 4.40
N THR A 227 -12.99 5.88 3.66
CA THR A 227 -11.59 5.44 3.50
C THR A 227 -11.09 5.64 2.07
N ASN A 228 -9.77 5.66 1.92
CA ASN A 228 -9.07 5.58 0.63
C ASN A 228 -7.77 4.78 0.83
#